data_AF-A0A4Q6ADC5-F1
#
_entry.id   AF-A0A4Q6ADC5-F1
#
_cell.length_a   1.000
_cell.length_b   1.000
_cell.length_c   1.000
_cell.angle_alpha   90.00
_cell.angle_beta   90.00
_cell.angle_gamma   90.00
#
_symmetry.space_group_name_H-M   'P 1'
#
loop_
_entity.id
_entity.type
_entity.pdbx_description
1 polymer ?
#
loop_
_entity_poly.entity_id
_entity_poly.type
_entity_poly.pdbx_seq_one_letter_code
_entity_poly.pdbx_strand_id
1 'polypeptide(L)'
;MIDFGDTMIGVADYDLIGPSTFLCAGDPELVTSLFKGYGFQFEGSKETTQRRLLLLLLLHRYSDLNSQLRIDNWASKARDFDQLASLIWPFQ
;
A
#
# COMPACT_ATOMS: atom_id res chain seq x y z
N MET A 1 0.36 -5.83 -18.71
CA MET A 1 0.36 -6.70 -17.52
C MET A 1 0.38 -8.14 -17.97
N ILE A 2 1.06 -9.00 -17.22
CA ILE A 2 1.10 -10.46 -17.38
C ILE A 2 0.90 -11.07 -15.99
N ASP A 3 0.85 -12.40 -15.89
CA ASP A 3 0.68 -13.13 -14.63
C ASP A 3 -0.67 -12.90 -13.91
N PHE A 4 -1.75 -13.34 -14.56
CA PHE A 4 -3.12 -13.19 -14.05
C PHE A 4 -3.59 -14.40 -13.19
N GLY A 5 -2.69 -15.31 -12.83
CA GLY A 5 -3.03 -16.58 -12.15
C GLY A 5 -3.72 -16.40 -10.79
N ASP A 6 -3.41 -15.31 -10.10
CA ASP A 6 -3.95 -14.98 -8.77
C ASP A 6 -5.03 -13.88 -8.82
N THR A 7 -5.53 -13.53 -10.01
CA THR A 7 -6.57 -12.51 -10.13
C THR A 7 -7.89 -12.95 -9.50
N MET A 8 -8.62 -11.98 -8.96
CA MET A 8 -9.89 -12.22 -8.28
C MET A 8 -10.85 -11.05 -8.47
N ILE A 9 -12.14 -11.30 -8.28
CA ILE A 9 -13.13 -10.23 -8.14
C ILE A 9 -12.97 -9.64 -6.74
N GLY A 10 -12.72 -8.33 -6.64
CA GLY A 10 -12.47 -7.65 -5.38
C GLY A 10 -12.66 -6.13 -5.49
N VAL A 11 -12.33 -5.42 -4.41
CA VAL A 11 -12.32 -3.95 -4.41
C VAL A 11 -11.13 -3.44 -5.22
N ALA A 12 -11.33 -2.40 -6.02
CA ALA A 12 -10.31 -1.89 -6.95
C ALA A 12 -9.01 -1.46 -6.25
N ASP A 13 -9.10 -0.94 -5.02
CA ASP A 13 -7.91 -0.50 -4.27
C ASP A 13 -6.95 -1.64 -3.91
N TYR A 14 -7.42 -2.88 -3.97
CA TYR A 14 -6.59 -4.05 -3.72
C TYR A 14 -5.44 -4.15 -4.74
N ASP A 15 -5.65 -3.73 -5.98
CA ASP A 15 -4.61 -3.74 -7.01
C ASP A 15 -3.47 -2.75 -6.72
N LEU A 16 -3.68 -1.77 -5.83
CA LEU A 16 -2.67 -0.77 -5.48
C LEU A 16 -1.69 -1.24 -4.41
N ILE A 17 -2.02 -2.28 -3.63
CA ILE A 17 -1.17 -2.73 -2.52
C ILE A 17 0.18 -3.25 -3.03
N GLY A 18 0.18 -4.08 -4.08
CA GLY A 18 1.40 -4.67 -4.64
C GLY A 18 2.36 -3.62 -5.20
N PRO A 19 1.92 -2.79 -6.17
CA PRO A 19 2.76 -1.75 -6.75
C PRO A 19 3.28 -0.75 -5.70
N SER A 20 2.44 -0.31 -4.76
CA SER A 20 2.86 0.69 -3.78
C SER A 20 3.78 0.16 -2.68
N THR A 21 3.60 -1.09 -2.23
CA THR A 21 4.43 -1.65 -1.15
C THR A 21 5.73 -2.26 -1.66
N PHE A 22 5.69 -2.89 -2.84
CA PHE A 22 6.81 -3.63 -3.40
C PHE A 22 7.52 -2.89 -4.54
N LEU A 23 6.79 -2.47 -5.59
CA LEU A 23 7.41 -1.88 -6.80
C LEU A 23 7.93 -0.46 -6.58
N CYS A 24 7.27 0.33 -5.74
CA CYS A 24 7.75 1.66 -5.34
C CYS A 24 8.95 1.59 -4.39
N ALA A 25 9.39 0.41 -3.96
CA ALA A 25 10.62 0.21 -3.19
C ALA A 25 10.73 1.07 -1.90
N GLY A 26 9.60 1.40 -1.27
CA GLY A 26 9.58 2.27 -0.09
C GLY A 26 9.86 3.76 -0.37
N ASP A 27 9.96 4.15 -1.64
CA ASP A 27 10.19 5.53 -2.05
C ASP A 27 8.89 6.34 -2.01
N PRO A 28 8.81 7.41 -1.19
CA PRO A 28 7.60 8.21 -1.03
C PRO A 28 7.18 8.95 -2.31
N GLU A 29 8.13 9.35 -3.16
CA GLU A 29 7.84 10.06 -4.41
C GLU A 29 7.27 9.10 -5.46
N LEU A 30 7.78 7.87 -5.52
CA LEU A 30 7.22 6.83 -6.39
C LEU A 30 5.81 6.43 -5.97
N VAL A 31 5.56 6.26 -4.66
CA VAL A 31 4.21 6.00 -4.14
C VAL A 31 3.27 7.15 -4.53
N THR A 32 3.67 8.39 -4.28
CA THR A 32 2.84 9.56 -4.61
C THR A 32 2.57 9.64 -6.12
N SER A 33 3.58 9.40 -6.95
CA SER A 33 3.47 9.41 -8.41
C SER A 33 2.58 8.29 -8.93
N LEU A 34 2.64 7.09 -8.35
CA LEU A 34 1.78 5.96 -8.68
C LEU A 34 0.31 6.32 -8.46
N PHE A 35 -0.05 6.80 -7.26
CA PHE A 35 -1.44 7.12 -6.93
C PHE A 35 -1.96 8.31 -7.76
N LYS A 36 -1.12 9.32 -7.99
CA LYS A 36 -1.46 10.45 -8.87
C LYS A 36 -1.67 10.01 -10.31
N GLY A 37 -0.79 9.18 -10.85
CA GLY A 37 -0.88 8.66 -12.23
C GLY A 37 -2.04 7.71 -12.44
N TYR A 38 -2.41 6.95 -11.40
CA TYR A 38 -3.61 6.11 -11.38
C TYR A 38 -4.92 6.93 -11.40
N GLY A 39 -4.86 8.23 -11.09
CA GLY A 39 -6.04 9.08 -10.95
C GLY A 39 -6.81 8.80 -9.65
N PHE A 40 -6.14 8.21 -8.65
CA PHE A 40 -6.75 7.84 -7.39
C PHE A 40 -7.37 9.05 -6.69
N GLN A 41 -8.63 8.91 -6.24
CA GLN A 41 -9.33 9.91 -5.45
C GLN A 41 -9.52 9.35 -4.03
N PHE A 42 -9.25 10.18 -3.02
CA PHE A 42 -9.51 9.80 -1.64
C PHE A 42 -11.02 9.69 -1.41
N GLU A 43 -11.48 8.50 -1.05
CA GLU A 43 -12.84 8.29 -0.53
C GLU A 43 -12.85 8.68 0.94
N GLY A 44 -13.14 9.95 1.21
CA GLY A 44 -13.10 10.52 2.56
C GLY A 44 -11.72 11.09 2.92
N SER A 45 -11.28 10.91 4.16
CA SER A 45 -9.99 11.44 4.61
C SER A 45 -8.82 10.57 4.14
N LYS A 46 -7.62 11.18 4.11
CA LYS A 46 -6.35 10.49 3.85
C LYS A 46 -6.16 9.30 4.78
N GLU A 47 -6.43 9.48 6.07
CA GLU A 47 -6.25 8.47 7.11
C GLU A 47 -7.20 7.28 6.90
N THR A 48 -8.45 7.55 6.50
CA THR A 48 -9.41 6.49 6.15
C THR A 48 -8.92 5.66 4.98
N THR A 49 -8.36 6.31 3.95
CA THR A 49 -7.76 5.61 2.80
C THR A 49 -6.55 4.79 3.21
N GLN A 50 -5.62 5.37 3.97
CA GLN A 50 -4.43 4.69 4.47
C GLN A 50 -4.80 3.45 5.29
N ARG A 51 -5.78 3.56 6.20
CA ARG A 51 -6.29 2.42 6.98
C ARG A 51 -6.92 1.35 6.10
N ARG A 52 -7.68 1.74 5.08
CA ARG A 52 -8.27 0.79 4.12
C ARG A 52 -7.20 0.03 3.37
N LEU A 53 -6.18 0.72 2.86
CA LEU A 53 -5.06 0.07 2.16
C LEU A 53 -4.27 -0.84 3.10
N LEU A 54 -4.03 -0.41 4.35
CA LEU A 54 -3.37 -1.25 5.34
C LEU A 54 -4.20 -2.51 5.64
N LEU A 55 -5.52 -2.37 5.80
CA LEU A 55 -6.42 -3.51 6.00
C LEU A 55 -6.33 -4.50 4.82
N LEU A 56 -6.35 -4.01 3.58
CA LEU A 56 -6.23 -4.85 2.38
C LEU A 56 -4.86 -5.53 2.30
N LEU A 57 -3.77 -4.84 2.67
CA LEU A 57 -2.44 -5.41 2.74
C LEU A 57 -2.35 -6.53 3.80
N LEU A 58 -2.92 -6.32 4.99
CA LEU A 58 -2.94 -7.30 6.06
C LEU A 58 -3.84 -8.51 5.73
N LEU A 59 -4.94 -8.30 5.02
CA LEU A 59 -5.86 -9.36 4.58
C LEU A 59 -5.46 -10.01 3.25
N HIS A 60 -4.40 -9.52 2.60
CA HIS A 60 -3.89 -10.12 1.36
C HIS A 60 -3.56 -11.60 1.59
N ARG A 61 -4.01 -12.49 0.69
CA ARG A 61 -3.86 -13.95 0.84
C ARG A 61 -2.41 -14.38 1.12
N TYR A 62 -1.45 -13.67 0.52
CA TYR A 62 -0.02 -13.93 0.65
C TYR A 62 0.68 -12.83 1.47
N SER A 63 -0.02 -12.25 2.46
CA SER A 63 0.52 -11.15 3.27
C SER A 63 1.76 -11.59 4.03
N ASP A 64 2.87 -10.89 3.77
CA ASP A 64 4.13 -11.00 4.49
C ASP A 64 4.82 -9.63 4.41
N LEU A 65 4.61 -8.82 5.44
CA LEU A 65 5.14 -7.46 5.49
C LEU A 65 6.67 -7.41 5.35
N ASN A 66 7.40 -8.46 5.76
CA ASN A 66 8.86 -8.48 5.63
C ASN A 66 9.31 -8.67 4.18
N SER A 67 8.54 -9.43 3.39
CA SER A 67 8.79 -9.63 1.96
C SER A 67 8.21 -8.51 1.09
N GLN A 68 7.11 -7.91 1.53
CA GLN A 68 6.38 -6.87 0.79
C GLN A 68 6.95 -5.47 1.01
N LEU A 69 7.22 -5.08 2.26
CA LEU A 69 7.67 -3.72 2.57
C LEU A 69 9.15 -3.56 2.28
N ARG A 70 9.45 -2.80 1.22
CA ARG A 70 10.81 -2.40 0.85
C ARG A 70 11.29 -1.16 1.61
N ILE A 71 10.98 -1.08 2.91
CA ILE A 71 11.39 0.00 3.80
C ILE A 71 12.28 -0.58 4.88
N ASP A 72 13.55 -0.17 4.92
CA ASP A 72 14.50 -0.69 5.89
C ASP A 72 14.03 -0.44 7.33
N ASN A 73 14.12 -1.49 8.16
CA ASN A 73 13.76 -1.44 9.57
C ASN A 73 12.35 -0.88 9.84
N TRP A 74 11.39 -1.08 8.92
CA TRP A 74 10.03 -0.54 9.02
C TRP A 74 9.36 -0.82 10.37
N ALA A 75 9.58 -2.02 10.92
CA ALA A 75 8.99 -2.45 12.19
C ALA A 75 9.47 -1.62 13.39
N SER A 76 10.66 -1.02 13.31
CA SER A 76 11.16 -0.10 14.34
C SER A 76 10.67 1.34 14.17
N LYS A 77 10.17 1.69 12.98
CA LYS A 77 9.74 3.03 12.60
C LYS A 77 8.27 3.31 12.89
N ALA A 78 7.45 2.29 13.15
CA ALA A 78 6.03 2.41 13.45
C ALA A 78 5.68 1.65 14.74
N ARG A 79 4.89 2.27 15.62
CA ARG A 79 4.46 1.67 16.90
C ARG A 79 2.99 1.22 16.92
N ASP A 80 2.25 1.63 15.90
CA ASP A 80 0.84 1.32 15.72
C ASP A 80 0.50 1.26 14.23
N PHE A 81 -0.73 0.84 13.91
CA PHE A 81 -1.17 0.70 12.52
C PHE A 81 -1.34 2.03 11.78
N ASP A 82 -1.63 3.13 12.48
CA ASP A 82 -1.79 4.43 11.83
C ASP A 82 -0.42 4.99 11.41
N GLN A 83 0.59 4.83 12.26
CA GLN A 83 1.98 5.13 11.94
C GLN A 83 2.50 4.24 10.82
N LEU A 84 2.16 2.94 10.84
CA LEU A 84 2.55 2.02 9.78
C LEU A 84 1.92 2.42 8.43
N ALA A 85 0.62 2.72 8.41
CA ALA A 85 -0.05 3.14 7.19
C ALA A 85 0.51 4.47 6.65
N SER A 86 0.84 5.39 7.55
CA SER A 86 1.46 6.68 7.19
C SER A 86 2.90 6.52 6.67
N LEU A 87 3.64 5.54 7.20
CA LEU A 87 4.98 5.20 6.74
C LEU A 87 4.97 4.61 5.33
N ILE A 88 3.99 3.76 5.03
CA ILE A 88 3.86 3.08 3.72
C ILE A 88 3.31 4.04 2.66
N TRP A 89 2.29 4.83 3.00
CA TRP A 89 1.62 5.74 2.08
C TRP A 89 1.68 7.19 2.57
N PRO A 90 2.80 7.89 2.40
CA PRO A 90 3.01 9.24 2.91
C PRO A 90 2.36 10.31 2.02
N PHE A 91 1.06 10.16 1.72
CA PHE A 91 0.31 11.11 0.90
C PHE A 91 0.46 12.55 1.42
N GLN A 92 0.59 13.53 0.53
CA GLN A 92 0.67 14.94 0.90
C GLN A 92 -0.72 15.56 1.10
#